data_AF-A0A7S0Y5J6-F1
#
_entry.id   AF-A0A7S0Y5J6-F1
#
_cell.length_a   1.000
_cell.length_b   1.000
_cell.length_c   1.000
_cell.angle_alpha   90.00
_cell.angle_beta   90.00
_cell.angle_gamma   90.00
#
_symmetry.space_group_name_H-M   'P 1'
#
loop_
_entity.id
_entity.type
_entity.pdbx_description
1 polymer ?
#
loop_
_entity_poly.entity_id
_entity_poly.type
_entity_poly.pdbx_seq_one_letter_code
_entity_poly.pdbx_strand_id
1 'polypeptide(L)'
;RGLVGLGNLGNTCFMNSCLQCLSHTTELSGIIVSGEYEGEMDHGSKTTGLARDYAALIKDLWNKGGGGSVNPSALKMQISKWAGQFSGYAQHDSQELLRFLLDGLQQSLMRPKRTPPWPYDDDAFEKRAVEEQSRRMWENYIARNDSCVTDIFCGQLRSTVTCNK
;
A
#
# COMPACT_ATOMS: atom_id res chain seq x y z
N ARG A 1 -8.97 0.84 -22.12
CA ARG A 1 -8.58 1.77 -21.03
C ARG A 1 -7.43 1.11 -20.27
N GLY A 2 -6.50 1.87 -19.68
CA GLY A 2 -5.32 1.29 -19.02
C GLY A 2 -4.18 0.85 -19.94
N LEU A 3 -4.22 1.19 -21.24
CA LEU A 3 -3.19 0.82 -22.24
C LEU A 3 -2.24 2.01 -22.53
N VAL A 4 -1.90 2.77 -21.50
CA VAL A 4 -1.10 4.00 -21.61
C VAL A 4 0.25 3.78 -20.95
N GLY A 5 1.33 4.23 -21.61
CA GLY A 5 2.69 4.11 -21.08
C GLY A 5 2.97 5.08 -19.93
N LEU A 6 4.10 4.88 -19.25
CA LEU A 6 4.64 5.82 -18.27
C LEU A 6 5.97 6.37 -18.79
N GLY A 7 6.14 7.69 -18.73
CA GLY A 7 7.40 8.35 -19.07
C GLY A 7 8.52 7.90 -18.13
N ASN A 8 9.71 7.64 -18.67
CA ASN A 8 10.90 7.39 -17.85
C ASN A 8 11.53 8.73 -17.45
N LEU A 9 11.76 8.94 -16.15
CA LEU A 9 12.27 10.19 -15.59
C LEU A 9 13.77 10.13 -15.27
N GLY A 10 14.48 9.11 -15.77
CA GLY A 10 15.88 8.82 -15.47
C GLY A 10 16.01 7.61 -14.56
N ASN A 11 16.31 6.45 -15.14
CA ASN A 11 16.39 5.14 -14.45
C ASN A 11 15.15 4.76 -13.64
N THR A 12 13.95 5.26 -13.98
CA THR A 12 12.71 4.99 -13.22
C THR A 12 11.90 3.81 -13.76
N CYS A 13 12.51 2.89 -14.51
CA CYS A 13 11.82 1.71 -15.06
C CYS A 13 11.31 0.75 -13.97
N PHE A 14 12.01 0.63 -12.83
CA PHE A 14 11.54 -0.10 -11.65
C PHE A 14 10.23 0.45 -11.10
N MET A 15 10.06 1.78 -11.14
CA MET A 15 8.84 2.46 -10.74
C MET A 15 7.73 2.27 -11.75
N ASN A 16 8.03 2.43 -13.04
CA ASN A 16 7.03 2.27 -14.09
C ASN A 16 6.46 0.84 -14.13
N SER A 17 7.31 -0.18 -13.98
CA SER A 17 6.86 -1.59 -13.91
C SER A 17 5.98 -1.84 -12.69
N CYS A 18 6.41 -1.40 -11.49
CA CYS A 18 5.61 -1.52 -10.27
C CYS A 18 4.23 -0.83 -10.39
N LEU A 19 4.19 0.40 -10.92
CA LEU A 19 2.96 1.17 -11.06
C LEU A 19 2.00 0.55 -12.09
N GLN A 20 2.52 0.01 -13.20
CA GLN A 20 1.70 -0.69 -14.18
C GLN A 20 1.09 -1.96 -13.60
N CYS A 21 1.84 -2.74 -12.81
CA CYS A 21 1.31 -3.91 -12.11
C CYS A 21 0.18 -3.53 -11.15
N LEU A 22 0.39 -2.53 -10.29
CA LEU A 22 -0.64 -2.06 -9.36
C LEU A 22 -1.87 -1.46 -10.07
N SER A 23 -1.65 -0.77 -11.19
CA SER A 23 -2.73 -0.22 -12.01
C SER A 23 -3.61 -1.31 -12.62
N HIS A 24 -3.10 -2.53 -12.78
CA HIS A 24 -3.86 -3.69 -13.24
C HIS A 24 -4.37 -4.59 -12.11
N THR A 25 -4.11 -4.24 -10.84
CA THR A 25 -4.86 -4.80 -9.71
C THR A 25 -6.27 -4.19 -9.74
N THR A 26 -7.24 -4.96 -10.23
CA THR A 26 -8.60 -4.51 -10.53
C THR A 26 -9.34 -3.94 -9.33
N GLU A 27 -9.19 -4.56 -8.17
CA GLU A 27 -9.82 -4.18 -6.92
C GLU A 27 -9.32 -2.81 -6.46
N LEU A 28 -8.00 -2.63 -6.42
CA LEU A 28 -7.37 -1.36 -6.04
C LEU A 28 -7.74 -0.25 -7.02
N SER A 29 -7.59 -0.52 -8.32
CA SER A 29 -7.88 0.49 -9.35
C SER A 29 -9.37 0.83 -9.43
N GLY A 30 -10.26 -0.12 -9.15
CA GLY A 30 -11.70 0.10 -9.02
C GLY A 30 -12.02 1.14 -7.94
N ILE A 31 -11.50 0.94 -6.73
CA ILE A 31 -11.68 1.86 -5.57
C ILE A 31 -11.14 3.26 -5.90
N ILE A 32 -9.98 3.34 -6.57
CA ILE A 32 -9.34 4.62 -6.91
C ILE A 32 -10.11 5.36 -8.01
N VAL A 33 -10.55 4.65 -9.05
CA VAL A 33 -11.26 5.25 -10.19
C VAL A 33 -12.69 5.64 -9.80
N SER A 34 -13.37 4.86 -8.96
CA SER A 34 -14.72 5.20 -8.47
C SER A 34 -14.73 6.39 -7.50
N GLY A 35 -13.58 6.67 -6.86
CA GLY A 35 -13.44 7.74 -5.88
C GLY A 35 -13.79 7.33 -4.45
N GLU A 36 -14.10 6.04 -4.21
CA GLU A 36 -14.43 5.50 -2.88
C GLU A 36 -13.32 5.78 -1.84
N TYR A 37 -12.06 5.78 -2.28
CA TYR A 37 -10.90 6.06 -1.42
C TYR A 37 -10.95 7.43 -0.73
N GLU A 38 -11.69 8.40 -1.27
CA GLU A 38 -11.73 9.77 -0.72
C GLU A 38 -12.42 9.81 0.65
N GLY A 39 -13.42 8.97 0.87
CA GLY A 39 -14.12 8.86 2.16
C GLY A 39 -13.31 8.16 3.26
N GLU A 40 -12.34 7.33 2.86
CA GLU A 40 -11.45 6.59 3.77
C GLU A 40 -10.12 7.32 4.01
N MET A 41 -9.90 8.47 3.37
CA MET A 41 -8.60 9.13 3.41
C MET A 41 -8.36 9.84 4.74
N ASP A 42 -7.27 9.49 5.42
CA ASP A 42 -6.74 10.26 6.54
C ASP A 42 -6.03 11.52 6.01
N HIS A 43 -6.72 12.66 6.11
CA HIS A 43 -6.19 13.96 5.69
C HIS A 43 -5.09 14.52 6.62
N GLY A 44 -4.89 13.94 7.80
CA GLY A 44 -3.83 14.30 8.74
C GLY A 44 -2.53 13.52 8.53
N SER A 45 -2.55 12.49 7.67
CA SER A 45 -1.39 11.64 7.43
C SER A 45 -0.27 12.38 6.68
N LYS A 46 0.98 12.01 6.96
CA LYS A 46 2.14 12.55 6.23
C LYS A 46 2.18 12.07 4.78
N THR A 47 1.52 10.94 4.48
CA THR A 47 1.51 10.31 3.17
C THR A 47 0.29 10.67 2.33
N THR A 48 -0.63 11.52 2.81
CA THR A 48 -1.84 11.92 2.06
C THR A 48 -1.53 12.44 0.65
N GLY A 49 -0.44 13.19 0.50
CA GLY A 49 0.04 13.67 -0.81
C GLY A 49 0.41 12.53 -1.76
N LEU A 50 1.07 11.47 -1.24
CA LEU A 50 1.40 10.26 -1.99
C LEU A 50 0.14 9.57 -2.52
N ALA A 51 -0.88 9.38 -1.67
CA ALA A 51 -2.12 8.73 -2.07
C ALA A 51 -2.90 9.54 -3.12
N ARG A 52 -2.92 10.88 -2.99
CA ARG A 52 -3.55 11.76 -3.99
C ARG A 52 -2.85 11.70 -5.35
N ASP A 53 -1.53 11.80 -5.37
CA ASP A 53 -0.76 11.77 -6.62
C ASP A 53 -0.79 10.37 -7.26
N TYR A 54 -0.84 9.31 -6.44
CA TYR A 54 -1.09 7.94 -6.91
C TYR A 54 -2.47 7.82 -7.54
N ALA A 55 -3.52 8.28 -6.85
CA ALA A 55 -4.89 8.23 -7.36
C ALA A 55 -5.07 9.01 -8.67
N ALA A 56 -4.47 10.21 -8.75
CA ALA A 56 -4.47 11.01 -9.97
C ALA A 56 -3.79 10.27 -11.13
N LEU A 57 -2.64 9.62 -10.88
CA LEU A 57 -1.94 8.84 -11.90
C LEU A 57 -2.78 7.66 -12.40
N ILE A 58 -3.42 6.91 -11.50
CA ILE A 58 -4.29 5.78 -11.87
C ILE A 58 -5.49 6.29 -12.68
N LYS A 59 -6.16 7.35 -12.24
CA LYS A 59 -7.25 7.99 -12.99
C LYS A 59 -6.78 8.40 -14.40
N ASP A 60 -5.60 8.99 -14.54
CA ASP A 60 -5.03 9.37 -15.84
C ASP A 60 -4.75 8.17 -16.76
N LEU A 61 -4.19 7.08 -16.22
CA LEU A 61 -3.92 5.84 -16.97
C LEU A 61 -5.20 5.18 -17.48
N TRP A 62 -6.28 5.25 -16.69
CA TRP A 62 -7.55 4.61 -17.02
C TRP A 62 -8.50 5.50 -17.83
N ASN A 63 -8.41 6.82 -17.72
CA ASN A 63 -9.28 7.78 -18.43
C ASN A 63 -8.73 8.21 -19.79
N LYS A 64 -7.41 8.22 -20.01
CA LYS A 64 -6.86 8.51 -21.33
C LYS A 64 -7.25 7.42 -22.33
N GLY A 65 -7.71 7.83 -23.51
CA GLY A 65 -7.81 6.95 -24.67
C GLY A 65 -6.43 6.35 -24.95
N GLY A 66 -6.37 5.07 -25.32
CA GLY A 66 -5.10 4.36 -25.50
C GLY A 66 -4.13 5.08 -26.43
N GLY A 67 -2.84 4.85 -26.23
CA GLY A 67 -1.76 5.55 -26.93
C GLY A 67 -1.11 6.66 -26.10
N GLY A 68 0.20 6.85 -26.27
CA GLY A 68 0.99 7.85 -25.55
C GLY A 68 1.46 7.41 -24.16
N SER A 69 1.94 8.39 -23.38
CA SER A 69 2.47 8.17 -22.03
C SER A 69 2.01 9.23 -21.04
N VAL A 70 1.86 8.86 -19.77
CA VAL A 70 1.61 9.78 -18.66
C VAL A 70 2.92 10.07 -17.93
N ASN A 71 3.07 11.28 -17.38
CA ASN A 71 4.25 11.70 -16.63
C ASN A 71 4.04 11.43 -15.12
N PRO A 72 4.78 10.50 -14.50
CA PRO A 72 4.64 10.17 -13.08
C PRO A 72 5.47 11.10 -12.15
N SER A 73 5.90 12.28 -12.59
CA SER A 73 6.82 13.16 -11.84
C SER A 73 6.26 13.63 -10.49
N ALA A 74 4.96 13.93 -10.42
CA ALA A 74 4.29 14.31 -9.18
C ALA A 74 4.38 13.17 -8.15
N LEU A 75 4.00 11.96 -8.55
CA LEU A 75 4.10 10.77 -7.69
C LEU A 75 5.56 10.48 -7.30
N LYS A 76 6.51 10.57 -8.26
CA LYS A 76 7.94 10.40 -7.96
C LYS A 76 8.40 11.35 -6.86
N MET A 77 7.96 12.60 -6.90
CA MET A 77 8.31 13.60 -5.89
C MET A 77 7.78 13.23 -4.50
N GLN A 78 6.54 12.75 -4.40
CA GLN A 78 5.99 12.27 -3.11
C GLN A 78 6.73 11.04 -2.60
N ILE A 79 7.05 10.10 -3.48
CA ILE A 79 7.83 8.90 -3.13
C ILE A 79 9.20 9.32 -2.60
N SER A 80 9.90 10.23 -3.28
CA SER A 80 11.19 10.76 -2.84
C SER A 80 11.12 11.48 -1.49
N LYS A 81 10.01 12.17 -1.19
CA LYS A 81 9.79 12.86 0.09
C LYS A 81 9.55 11.86 1.23
N TRP A 82 8.81 10.80 0.97
CA TRP A 82 8.50 9.76 1.95
C TRP A 82 9.67 8.81 2.20
N ALA A 83 10.29 8.33 1.12
CA ALA A 83 11.39 7.38 1.12
C ALA A 83 12.59 7.99 0.40
N GLY A 84 13.45 8.67 1.18
CA GLY A 84 14.58 9.48 0.68
C GLY A 84 15.58 8.74 -0.21
N GLN A 85 15.65 7.41 -0.10
CA GLN A 85 16.45 6.56 -0.99
C GLN A 85 16.06 6.67 -2.46
N PHE A 86 14.81 7.01 -2.79
CA PHE A 86 14.33 7.19 -4.16
C PHE A 86 14.42 8.65 -4.65
N SER A 87 15.14 9.53 -3.94
CA SER A 87 15.28 10.95 -4.31
C SER A 87 16.08 11.17 -5.59
N GLY A 88 17.07 10.32 -5.85
CA GLY A 88 17.96 10.42 -7.00
C GLY A 88 17.36 9.89 -8.31
N TYR A 89 18.28 9.51 -9.21
CA TYR A 89 18.03 8.90 -10.52
C TYR A 89 18.87 7.62 -10.68
N ALA A 90 19.15 6.94 -9.58
CA ALA A 90 19.79 5.63 -9.58
C ALA A 90 18.76 4.54 -9.91
N GLN A 91 19.24 3.37 -10.30
CA GLN A 91 18.38 2.19 -10.40
C GLN A 91 18.10 1.65 -8.99
N HIS A 92 16.89 1.11 -8.80
CA HIS A 92 16.43 0.57 -7.51
C HIS A 92 15.68 -0.74 -7.70
N ASP A 93 15.48 -1.46 -6.60
CA ASP A 93 14.63 -2.64 -6.55
C ASP A 93 13.14 -2.24 -6.59
N SER A 94 12.40 -2.81 -7.55
CA SER A 94 10.96 -2.61 -7.68
C SER A 94 10.16 -3.15 -6.50
N GLN A 95 10.62 -4.22 -5.84
CA GLN A 95 9.95 -4.79 -4.67
C GLN A 95 10.07 -3.88 -3.46
N GLU A 96 11.22 -3.24 -3.30
CA GLU A 96 11.43 -2.28 -2.23
C GLU A 96 10.50 -1.08 -2.41
N LEU A 97 10.42 -0.55 -3.63
CA LEU A 97 9.47 0.51 -3.97
C LEU A 97 8.02 0.08 -3.69
N LEU A 98 7.63 -1.12 -4.11
CA LEU A 98 6.28 -1.67 -3.90
C LEU A 98 5.92 -1.64 -2.41
N ARG A 99 6.83 -2.10 -1.55
CA ARG A 99 6.63 -2.11 -0.09
C ARG A 99 6.40 -0.71 0.47
N PHE A 100 7.24 0.27 0.07
CA PHE A 100 7.09 1.66 0.51
C PHE A 100 5.81 2.33 0.00
N LEU A 101 5.43 2.05 -1.24
CA LEU A 101 4.23 2.60 -1.84
C LEU A 101 2.97 2.04 -1.15
N LEU A 102 2.89 0.72 -0.93
CA LEU A 102 1.77 0.10 -0.22
C LEU A 102 1.69 0.57 1.23
N ASP A 103 2.80 0.70 1.95
CA ASP A 103 2.81 1.25 3.31
C ASP A 103 2.35 2.71 3.35
N GLY A 104 2.79 3.53 2.39
CA GLY A 104 2.36 4.92 2.29
C GLY A 104 0.87 5.06 1.97
N LEU A 105 0.34 4.21 1.08
CA LEU A 105 -1.09 4.12 0.77
C LEU A 105 -1.89 3.62 1.98
N GLN A 106 -1.43 2.57 2.66
CA GLN A 106 -2.03 2.04 3.89
C GLN A 106 -2.22 3.16 4.91
N GLN A 107 -1.19 3.96 5.18
CA GLN A 107 -1.26 5.07 6.14
C GLN A 107 -2.20 6.21 5.71
N SER A 108 -2.38 6.42 4.40
CA SER A 108 -3.25 7.47 3.88
C SER A 108 -4.71 7.06 3.78
N LEU A 109 -4.97 5.77 3.63
CA LEU A 109 -6.31 5.20 3.39
C LEU A 109 -6.81 4.43 4.62
N MET A 110 -6.29 4.77 5.80
CA MET A 110 -6.74 4.16 7.06
C MET A 110 -8.15 4.62 7.40
N ARG A 111 -9.05 3.66 7.61
CA ARG A 111 -10.38 3.90 8.17
C ARG A 111 -10.28 4.36 9.62
N PRO A 112 -11.28 5.11 10.15
CA PRO A 112 -11.24 5.65 11.50
C PRO A 112 -10.93 4.58 12.56
N LYS A 113 -9.91 4.85 13.38
CA LYS A 113 -9.36 3.89 14.34
C LYS A 113 -10.38 3.49 15.40
N ARG A 114 -10.61 2.19 15.54
CA ARG A 114 -10.95 1.60 16.83
C ARG A 114 -9.64 1.09 17.40
N THR A 115 -9.09 1.75 18.42
CA THR A 115 -7.90 1.23 19.09
C THR A 115 -8.37 0.29 20.20
N PRO A 116 -8.46 -1.04 19.99
CA PRO A 116 -8.66 -1.93 21.12
C PRO A 116 -7.42 -1.84 22.02
N PRO A 117 -7.59 -1.83 23.35
CA PRO A 117 -6.47 -1.99 24.27
C PRO A 117 -5.67 -3.24 23.89
N TRP A 118 -4.35 -3.20 24.05
CA TRP A 118 -3.50 -4.36 23.83
C TRP A 118 -3.98 -5.51 24.75
N PRO A 119 -4.53 -6.60 24.20
CA PRO A 119 -5.30 -7.51 25.04
C PRO A 119 -4.53 -8.81 25.24
N TYR A 120 -3.34 -8.80 25.84
CA TYR A 120 -2.71 -10.06 26.24
C TYR A 120 -2.18 -9.99 27.66
N ASP A 121 -2.76 -10.86 28.48
CA ASP A 121 -2.02 -11.64 29.48
C ASP A 121 -1.39 -12.81 28.69
N ASP A 122 -0.06 -12.78 28.55
CA ASP A 122 0.70 -13.72 27.70
C ASP A 122 0.46 -15.17 28.11
N ASP A 123 0.33 -15.45 29.42
CA ASP A 123 0.15 -16.81 29.95
C ASP A 123 -1.19 -17.43 29.55
N ALA A 124 -2.25 -16.62 29.47
CA ALA A 124 -3.58 -17.06 29.07
C ALA A 124 -3.71 -17.15 27.54
N PHE A 125 -2.87 -16.44 26.78
CA PHE A 125 -2.85 -16.49 25.32
C PHE A 125 -2.13 -17.74 24.82
N GLU A 126 -0.95 -18.07 25.38
CA GLU A 126 -0.16 -19.23 24.98
C GLU A 126 -0.89 -20.57 25.18
N LYS A 127 -1.78 -20.65 26.17
CA LYS A 127 -2.57 -21.87 26.47
C LYS A 127 -3.74 -22.11 25.51
N ARG A 128 -4.05 -21.17 24.61
CA ARG A 128 -5.16 -21.30 23.65
C ARG A 128 -4.77 -22.17 22.45
N ALA A 129 -5.78 -22.68 21.76
CA ALA A 129 -5.59 -23.32 20.47
C ALA A 129 -4.99 -22.34 19.45
N VAL A 130 -4.10 -22.84 18.58
CA VAL A 130 -3.40 -22.02 17.57
C VAL A 130 -4.38 -21.27 16.66
N GLU A 131 -5.50 -21.88 16.28
CA GLU A 131 -6.53 -21.23 15.46
C GLU A 131 -7.15 -20.01 16.15
N GLU A 132 -7.44 -20.13 17.46
CA GLU A 132 -7.97 -19.03 18.26
C GLU A 132 -6.92 -17.93 18.47
N GLN A 133 -5.65 -18.30 18.62
CA GLN A 133 -4.52 -17.35 18.67
C GLN A 133 -4.42 -16.57 17.35
N SER A 134 -4.39 -17.27 16.21
CA SER A 134 -4.34 -16.69 14.88
C SER A 134 -5.50 -15.74 14.63
N ARG A 135 -6.73 -16.17 14.92
CA ARG A 135 -7.95 -15.34 14.76
C ARG A 135 -7.88 -14.05 15.57
N ARG A 136 -7.53 -14.13 16.86
CA ARG A 136 -7.41 -12.94 17.72
C ARG A 136 -6.31 -11.99 17.27
N MET A 137 -5.17 -12.53 16.85
CA MET A 137 -4.08 -11.73 16.32
C MET A 137 -4.48 -11.02 15.04
N TRP A 138 -5.25 -11.69 14.18
CA TRP A 138 -5.79 -11.09 12.96
C TRP A 138 -6.81 -10.00 13.26
N GLU A 139 -7.78 -10.24 14.16
CA GLU A 139 -8.76 -9.24 14.59
C GLU A 139 -8.08 -7.98 15.17
N ASN A 140 -7.05 -8.18 15.99
CA ASN A 140 -6.24 -7.08 16.54
C ASN A 140 -5.38 -6.37 15.49
N TYR A 141 -4.94 -7.08 14.45
CA TYR A 141 -4.22 -6.49 13.33
C TYR A 141 -5.15 -5.61 12.49
N ILE A 142 -6.31 -6.14 12.08
CA ILE A 142 -7.33 -5.42 11.31
C ILE A 142 -7.82 -4.20 12.09
N ALA A 143 -8.12 -4.32 13.38
CA ALA A 143 -8.59 -3.18 14.17
C ALA A 143 -7.61 -1.98 14.17
N ARG A 144 -6.31 -2.24 13.97
CA ARG A 144 -5.26 -1.20 13.91
C ARG A 144 -4.91 -0.77 12.49
N ASN A 145 -5.11 -1.64 11.50
CA ASN A 145 -4.65 -1.47 10.13
C ASN A 145 -5.80 -1.56 9.13
N ASP A 146 -6.99 -1.12 9.49
CA ASP A 146 -8.16 -1.21 8.63
C ASP A 146 -8.03 -0.24 7.43
N SER A 147 -7.82 -0.78 6.23
CA SER A 147 -7.79 -0.04 4.97
C SER A 147 -8.02 -0.96 3.78
N CYS A 148 -8.37 -0.39 2.63
CA CYS A 148 -8.44 -1.13 1.37
C CYS A 148 -7.13 -1.85 0.99
N VAL A 149 -5.96 -1.33 1.40
CA VAL A 149 -4.66 -2.00 1.15
C VAL A 149 -4.58 -3.30 1.95
N THR A 150 -5.05 -3.28 3.19
CA THR A 150 -5.10 -4.47 4.04
C THR A 150 -6.08 -5.50 3.49
N ASP A 151 -7.23 -5.07 2.97
CA ASP A 151 -8.24 -5.96 2.38
C ASP A 151 -7.71 -6.72 1.15
N ILE A 152 -6.83 -6.09 0.36
CA ILE A 152 -6.36 -6.64 -0.93
C ILE A 152 -5.05 -7.43 -0.77
N PHE A 153 -4.10 -6.93 0.02
CA PHE A 153 -2.72 -7.42 -0.01
C PHE A 153 -2.27 -8.16 1.26
N CYS A 154 -2.99 -8.01 2.38
CA CYS A 154 -2.53 -8.58 3.64
C CYS A 154 -3.02 -10.01 3.86
N GLY A 155 -2.16 -10.81 4.48
CA GLY A 155 -2.47 -12.16 4.95
C GLY A 155 -1.74 -12.45 6.25
N GLN A 156 -1.93 -13.67 6.78
CA GLN A 156 -1.34 -14.07 8.06
C GLN A 156 -0.45 -15.31 7.87
N LEU A 157 0.76 -15.25 8.41
CA LEU A 157 1.69 -16.37 8.50
C LEU A 157 1.84 -16.83 9.95
N ARG A 158 2.07 -18.14 10.14
CA ARG A 158 2.49 -18.71 11.42
C ARG A 158 3.98 -19.03 11.37
N SER A 159 4.75 -18.43 12.27
CA SER A 159 6.16 -18.74 12.47
C SER A 159 6.34 -19.47 13.79
N THR A 160 7.10 -20.57 13.80
CA THR A 160 7.43 -21.33 15.00
C THR A 160 8.94 -21.36 15.14
N VAL A 161 9.44 -20.78 16.23
CA VAL A 161 10.87 -20.76 16.55
C VAL A 161 11.10 -21.72 17.71
N THR A 162 11.86 -22.78 17.46
CA THR A 162 12.21 -23.77 18.48
C THR A 162 13.68 -23.61 18.83
N CYS A 163 13.98 -23.41 20.11
CA CYS A 163 15.36 -23.40 20.59
C CYS A 163 15.90 -24.84 20.59
N ASN A 164 17.03 -25.05 19.92
CA ASN A 164 17.73 -26.34 19.96
C ASN A 164 18.62 -26.40 21.20
N LYS A 165 18.73 -27.59 21.81
CA LYS A 165 19.56 -27.84 22.99
C LYS A 165 21.05 -27.73 22.70
#